data_AF-A0A0F9EEB1-F1
#
_entry.id   AF-A0A0F9EEB1-F1
#
_cell.length_a   1.000
_cell.length_b   1.000
_cell.length_c   1.000
_cell.angle_alpha   90.00
_cell.angle_beta   90.00
_cell.angle_gamma   90.00
#
_symmetry.space_group_name_H-M   'P 1'
#
loop_
_entity.id
_entity.type
_entity.pdbx_description
1 polymer ?
#
loop_
_entity_poly.entity_id
_entity_poly.type
_entity_poly.pdbx_seq_one_letter_code
_entity_poly.pdbx_strand_id
1 'polypeptide(L)'
;MAVELGNKAFWDRLTDNPARLAAEVCMVDVANLDRTLEQHAALRAWVNASHEAARIGEERLKWEHTKARARVLLTARQELDGVTGKNKSVAVLDAEVTCSTEVQEAMSALLDQQEKRGALRAMSDALEDRKDMLIQIAAKQRKERGDY
;
A
#
# COMPACT_ATOMS: atom_id res chain seq x y z
N MET A 1 22.52 14.08 -11.56
CA MET A 1 21.43 15.04 -11.30
C MET A 1 20.92 14.77 -9.90
N ALA A 2 20.92 15.77 -9.02
CA ALA A 2 20.32 15.64 -7.70
C ALA A 2 18.82 15.41 -7.85
N VAL A 3 18.29 14.34 -7.27
CA VAL A 3 16.85 14.07 -7.25
C VAL A 3 16.25 15.04 -6.24
N GLU A 4 15.46 16.01 -6.73
CA GLU A 4 14.76 16.94 -5.84
C GLU A 4 13.56 16.26 -5.20
N LEU A 5 13.80 15.59 -4.08
CA LEU A 5 12.75 15.04 -3.22
C LEU A 5 11.80 16.18 -2.80
N GLY A 6 10.49 15.97 -2.94
CA GLY A 6 9.48 16.88 -2.41
C GLY A 6 8.71 17.73 -3.43
N ASN A 7 9.09 17.77 -4.71
CA ASN A 7 8.30 18.50 -5.72
C ASN A 7 7.08 17.69 -6.22
N LYS A 8 6.07 18.36 -6.78
CA LYS A 8 4.84 17.69 -7.26
C LYS A 8 5.13 16.59 -8.31
N ALA A 9 6.07 16.84 -9.23
CA ALA A 9 6.41 15.87 -10.28
C ALA A 9 7.15 14.63 -9.75
N PHE A 10 7.87 14.77 -8.62
CA PHE A 10 8.42 13.68 -7.84
C PHE A 10 7.26 12.89 -7.24
N TRP A 11 6.35 13.53 -6.51
CA TRP A 11 5.18 12.85 -5.93
C TRP A 11 4.28 12.16 -6.96
N ASP A 12 4.03 12.79 -8.11
CA ASP A 12 3.19 12.24 -9.17
C ASP A 12 3.82 10.98 -9.82
N ARG A 13 5.15 10.97 -10.05
CA ARG A 13 5.87 9.77 -10.53
C ARG A 13 5.97 8.65 -9.49
N LEU A 14 5.87 8.98 -8.21
CA LEU A 14 6.03 8.05 -7.09
C LEU A 14 4.75 7.29 -6.75
N THR A 15 3.58 7.85 -7.10
CA THR A 15 2.29 7.16 -6.98
C THR A 15 2.20 5.90 -7.84
N ASP A 16 2.96 5.84 -8.94
CA ASP A 16 2.88 4.78 -9.95
C ASP A 16 3.73 3.54 -9.62
N ASN A 17 4.78 3.65 -8.79
CA ASN A 17 5.65 2.51 -8.47
C ASN A 17 6.26 2.57 -7.06
N PRO A 18 5.57 2.01 -6.04
CA PRO A 18 6.03 2.05 -4.66
C PRO A 18 7.31 1.22 -4.43
N ALA A 19 7.54 0.11 -5.14
CA ALA A 19 8.76 -0.69 -4.93
C ALA A 19 10.04 0.07 -5.32
N ARG A 20 9.99 0.84 -6.41
CA ARG A 20 11.09 1.71 -6.84
C ARG A 20 11.32 2.88 -5.87
N LEU A 21 10.24 3.40 -5.29
CA LEU A 21 10.28 4.43 -4.24
C LEU A 21 11.09 3.95 -3.03
N ALA A 22 10.93 2.71 -2.55
CA ALA A 22 11.72 2.22 -1.41
C ALA A 22 13.24 2.34 -1.65
N ALA A 23 13.72 2.03 -2.85
CA ALA A 23 15.14 2.11 -3.18
C ALA A 23 15.66 3.56 -3.26
N GLU A 24 14.88 4.48 -3.83
CA GLU A 24 15.26 5.89 -3.98
C GLU A 24 15.16 6.66 -2.67
N VAL A 25 14.14 6.37 -1.84
CA VAL A 25 13.99 6.87 -0.46
C VAL A 25 15.14 6.43 0.43
N CYS A 26 15.74 5.27 0.12
CA CYS A 26 16.85 4.76 0.88
C CYS A 26 18.20 5.44 0.58
N MET A 27 18.28 6.34 -0.39
CA MET A 27 19.53 7.02 -0.73
C MET A 27 19.72 8.28 0.13
N VAL A 28 20.79 8.27 0.93
CA VAL A 28 21.21 9.42 1.76
C VAL A 28 22.25 10.22 1.00
N ASP A 29 21.98 11.49 0.73
CA ASP A 29 23.00 12.42 0.23
C ASP A 29 23.78 13.00 1.41
N VAL A 30 24.96 12.41 1.67
CA VAL A 30 25.85 12.80 2.76
C VAL A 30 26.50 14.17 2.50
N ALA A 31 26.55 14.64 1.25
CA ALA A 31 27.13 15.95 0.90
C ALA A 31 26.17 17.11 1.21
N ASN A 32 24.85 16.85 1.26
CA ASN A 32 23.83 17.84 1.55
C ASN A 32 22.84 17.33 2.61
N LEU A 33 23.37 17.10 3.79
CA LEU A 33 22.67 16.41 4.88
C LEU A 33 21.49 17.22 5.44
N ASP A 34 21.60 18.55 5.55
CA ASP A 34 20.51 19.41 6.03
C ASP A 34 19.32 19.40 5.06
N ARG A 35 19.57 19.48 3.75
CA ARG A 35 18.53 19.32 2.72
C ARG A 35 17.88 17.94 2.79
N THR A 36 18.69 16.89 2.98
CA THR A 36 18.20 15.52 3.14
C THR A 36 17.32 15.37 4.38
N LEU A 37 17.66 16.01 5.50
CA LEU A 37 16.87 16.00 6.74
C LEU A 37 15.52 16.72 6.57
N GLU A 38 15.49 17.89 5.92
CA GLU A 38 14.25 18.62 5.64
C GLU A 38 13.32 17.81 4.74
N GLN A 39 13.87 17.20 3.68
CA GLN A 39 13.12 16.36 2.76
C GLN A 39 12.63 15.06 3.42
N HIS A 40 13.37 14.51 4.38
CA HIS A 40 13.01 13.29 5.10
C HIS A 40 11.75 13.46 5.96
N ALA A 41 11.50 14.65 6.51
CA ALA A 41 10.26 14.92 7.25
C ALA A 41 9.04 14.94 6.33
N ALA A 42 9.13 15.64 5.20
CA ALA A 42 8.08 15.67 4.18
C ALA A 42 7.79 14.27 3.61
N LEU A 43 8.84 13.49 3.41
CA LEU A 43 8.75 12.12 2.91
C LEU A 43 8.06 11.17 3.89
N ARG A 44 8.39 11.25 5.19
CA ARG A 44 7.69 10.48 6.22
C ARG A 44 6.20 10.83 6.27
N ALA A 45 5.87 12.12 6.22
CA ALA A 45 4.48 12.57 6.21
C ALA A 45 3.70 12.02 5.01
N TRP A 46 4.32 12.03 3.82
CA TRP A 46 3.70 11.48 2.62
C TRP A 46 3.54 9.96 2.66
N VAL A 47 4.57 9.21 3.09
CA VAL A 47 4.49 7.74 3.21
C VAL A 47 3.40 7.34 4.21
N ASN A 48 3.30 8.03 5.34
CA ASN A 48 2.26 7.77 6.34
C ASN A 48 0.86 8.07 5.81
N ALA A 49 0.67 9.21 5.12
CA ALA A 49 -0.59 9.56 4.50
C ALA A 49 -0.99 8.54 3.42
N SER A 50 -0.02 8.09 2.61
CA SER A 50 -0.23 7.09 1.57
C SER A 50 -0.55 5.71 2.16
N HIS A 51 0.10 5.32 3.25
CA HIS A 51 -0.19 4.08 3.97
C HIS A 51 -1.61 4.09 4.53
N GLU A 52 -2.05 5.20 5.13
CA GLU A 52 -3.41 5.32 5.66
C GLU A 52 -4.47 5.31 4.55
N ALA A 53 -4.21 6.01 3.45
CA ALA A 53 -5.06 5.92 2.25
C ALA A 53 -5.12 4.48 1.72
N ALA A 54 -4.00 3.76 1.72
CA ALA A 54 -3.96 2.36 1.29
C ALA A 54 -4.78 1.47 2.22
N ARG A 55 -4.71 1.67 3.54
CA ARG A 55 -5.50 0.96 4.56
C ARG A 55 -7.00 1.18 4.36
N ILE A 56 -7.43 2.43 4.15
CA ILE A 56 -8.84 2.76 3.87
C ILE A 56 -9.31 2.08 2.57
N GLY A 57 -8.48 2.10 1.53
CA GLY A 57 -8.76 1.40 0.26
C GLY A 57 -8.88 -0.12 0.44
N GLU A 58 -8.04 -0.73 1.27
CA GLU A 58 -8.11 -2.16 1.58
C GLU A 58 -9.44 -2.52 2.26
N GLU A 59 -9.89 -1.73 3.25
CA GLU A 59 -11.18 -1.97 3.92
C GLU A 59 -12.37 -1.88 2.95
N ARG A 60 -12.33 -0.94 2.01
CA ARG A 60 -13.34 -0.85 0.95
C ARG A 60 -13.33 -2.09 0.05
N LEU A 61 -12.15 -2.58 -0.33
CA LEU A 61 -12.02 -3.76 -1.21
C LEU A 61 -12.43 -5.05 -0.50
N LYS A 62 -12.18 -5.19 0.81
CA LYS A 62 -12.71 -6.30 1.62
C LYS A 62 -14.24 -6.34 1.58
N TRP A 63 -14.88 -5.18 1.66
CA TRP A 63 -16.33 -5.07 1.55
C TRP A 63 -16.82 -5.48 0.17
N GLU A 64 -16.22 -4.97 -0.91
CA GLU A 64 -16.61 -5.34 -2.28
C GLU A 64 -16.39 -6.84 -2.56
N HIS A 65 -15.30 -7.43 -2.08
CA HIS A 65 -15.07 -8.88 -2.17
C HIS A 65 -16.16 -9.68 -1.43
N THR A 66 -16.52 -9.26 -0.22
CA THR A 66 -17.59 -9.90 0.56
C THR A 66 -18.95 -9.81 -0.15
N LYS A 67 -19.24 -8.64 -0.72
CA LYS A 67 -20.47 -8.36 -1.47
C LYS A 67 -20.54 -9.17 -2.77
N ALA A 68 -19.44 -9.29 -3.51
CA ALA A 68 -19.36 -10.12 -4.71
C ALA A 68 -19.67 -11.59 -4.37
N ARG A 69 -19.04 -12.14 -3.32
CA ARG A 69 -19.32 -13.52 -2.85
C ARG A 69 -20.78 -13.71 -2.44
N ALA A 70 -21.35 -12.76 -1.70
CA ALA A 70 -22.74 -12.83 -1.27
C ALA A 70 -23.73 -12.82 -2.46
N ARG A 71 -23.45 -12.03 -3.49
CA ARG A 71 -24.27 -11.98 -4.72
C ARG A 71 -24.27 -13.30 -5.47
N VAL A 72 -23.08 -13.88 -5.68
CA VAL A 72 -22.94 -15.17 -6.37
C VAL A 72 -23.72 -16.27 -5.63
N LEU A 73 -23.60 -16.32 -4.31
CA LEU A 73 -24.33 -17.28 -3.49
C LEU A 73 -25.84 -17.06 -3.53
N LEU A 74 -26.29 -15.80 -3.53
CA LEU A 74 -27.70 -15.46 -3.64
C LEU A 74 -28.30 -15.92 -4.97
N THR A 75 -27.60 -15.66 -6.08
CA THR A 75 -28.02 -16.10 -7.42
C THR A 75 -28.10 -17.64 -7.49
N ALA A 76 -27.10 -18.35 -6.99
CA ALA A 76 -27.12 -19.80 -6.96
C ALA A 76 -28.25 -20.38 -6.10
N ARG A 77 -28.63 -19.71 -5.02
CA ARG A 77 -29.77 -20.10 -4.18
C ARG A 77 -31.13 -19.85 -4.84
N GLN A 78 -31.20 -19.05 -5.90
CA GLN A 78 -32.42 -18.86 -6.69
C GLN A 78 -32.61 -19.96 -7.74
N GLU A 79 -31.57 -20.74 -8.03
CA GLU A 79 -31.69 -21.91 -8.90
C GLU A 79 -32.38 -23.05 -8.16
N LEU A 80 -33.63 -23.34 -8.56
CA LEU A 80 -34.41 -24.43 -8.01
C LEU A 80 -34.28 -25.70 -8.85
N ASP A 81 -34.21 -26.83 -8.16
CA ASP A 81 -34.35 -28.15 -8.75
C ASP A 81 -35.80 -28.38 -9.17
N GLY A 82 -36.02 -28.68 -10.45
CA GLY A 82 -37.35 -28.80 -11.04
C GLY A 82 -38.18 -29.98 -10.52
N VAL A 83 -37.58 -30.91 -9.78
CA VAL A 83 -38.26 -32.10 -9.22
C VAL A 83 -38.63 -31.89 -7.75
N THR A 84 -37.72 -31.31 -6.98
CA THR A 84 -37.87 -31.15 -5.52
C THR A 84 -38.35 -29.77 -5.10
N GLY A 85 -38.31 -28.77 -6.00
CA GLY A 85 -38.66 -27.37 -5.70
C GLY A 85 -37.73 -26.70 -4.69
N LYS A 86 -36.62 -27.36 -4.33
CA LYS A 86 -35.58 -26.86 -3.42
C LYS A 86 -34.41 -26.30 -4.21
N ASN A 87 -33.55 -25.54 -3.56
CA ASN A 87 -32.33 -25.03 -4.17
C ASN A 87 -31.48 -26.19 -4.71
N LYS A 88 -30.92 -25.99 -5.91
CA LYS A 88 -30.06 -26.97 -6.56
C LYS A 88 -28.72 -27.04 -5.83
N SER A 89 -28.52 -28.09 -5.03
CA SER A 89 -27.35 -28.23 -4.16
C SER A 89 -26.02 -28.08 -4.91
N VAL A 90 -25.93 -28.54 -6.16
CA VAL A 90 -24.74 -28.40 -7.00
C VAL A 90 -24.44 -26.92 -7.31
N ALA A 91 -25.47 -26.12 -7.65
CA ALA A 91 -25.26 -24.70 -7.95
C ALA A 91 -24.80 -23.91 -6.71
N VAL A 92 -25.33 -24.25 -5.53
CA VAL A 92 -24.92 -23.63 -4.26
C VAL A 92 -23.48 -24.02 -3.89
N LEU A 93 -23.13 -25.30 -4.03
CA LEU A 93 -21.76 -25.78 -3.79
C LEU A 93 -20.77 -25.16 -4.79
N ASP A 94 -21.15 -25.07 -6.07
CA ASP A 94 -20.34 -24.41 -7.09
C ASP A 94 -20.18 -22.92 -6.77
N ALA A 95 -21.19 -22.22 -6.25
CA ALA A 95 -21.04 -20.83 -5.81
C ALA A 95 -20.18 -20.67 -4.55
N GLU A 96 -20.13 -21.68 -3.67
CA GLU A 96 -19.27 -21.67 -2.49
C GLU A 96 -17.80 -21.97 -2.81
N VAL A 97 -17.57 -22.84 -3.80
CA VAL A 97 -16.24 -23.33 -4.21
C VAL A 97 -15.64 -22.53 -5.37
N THR A 98 -16.46 -22.13 -6.34
CA THR A 98 -16.03 -21.48 -7.58
C THR A 98 -15.94 -19.98 -7.38
N CYS A 99 -14.74 -19.43 -7.58
CA CYS A 99 -14.56 -17.99 -7.64
C CYS A 99 -15.07 -17.49 -9.00
N SER A 100 -16.31 -17.00 -9.05
CA SER A 100 -16.82 -16.25 -10.21
C SER A 100 -15.84 -15.15 -10.62
N THR A 101 -15.85 -14.73 -11.89
CA THR A 101 -14.95 -13.68 -12.40
C THR A 101 -15.00 -12.41 -11.54
N GLU A 102 -16.20 -11.97 -11.12
CA GLU A 102 -16.35 -10.79 -10.25
C GLU A 102 -15.66 -10.95 -8.88
N VAL A 103 -15.71 -12.16 -8.31
CA VAL A 103 -15.03 -12.48 -7.05
C VAL A 103 -13.51 -12.53 -7.24
N GLN A 104 -13.04 -13.08 -8.36
CA GLN A 104 -11.61 -13.12 -8.70
C GLN A 104 -11.03 -11.72 -8.93
N GLU A 105 -11.75 -10.86 -9.65
CA GLU A 105 -11.36 -9.46 -9.89
C GLU A 105 -11.29 -8.68 -8.57
N ALA A 106 -12.31 -8.81 -7.72
CA ALA A 106 -12.33 -8.18 -6.41
C ALA A 106 -11.20 -8.69 -5.50
N MET A 107 -10.88 -9.99 -5.58
CA MET A 107 -9.77 -10.61 -4.84
C MET A 107 -8.41 -10.13 -5.35
N SER A 108 -8.21 -10.05 -6.67
CA SER A 108 -6.98 -9.54 -7.29
C SER A 108 -6.72 -8.10 -6.85
N ALA A 109 -7.73 -7.23 -6.96
CA ALA A 109 -7.61 -5.84 -6.52
C ALA A 109 -7.30 -5.73 -5.03
N LEU A 110 -7.88 -6.61 -4.19
CA LEU A 110 -7.58 -6.66 -2.76
C LEU A 110 -6.13 -7.06 -2.49
N LEU A 111 -5.61 -8.06 -3.20
CA LEU A 111 -4.21 -8.50 -3.07
C LEU A 111 -3.23 -7.40 -3.49
N ASP A 112 -3.47 -6.75 -4.64
CA ASP A 112 -2.65 -5.63 -5.11
C ASP A 112 -2.60 -4.49 -4.07
N GLN A 113 -3.75 -4.19 -3.46
CA GLN A 113 -3.84 -3.17 -2.42
C GLN A 113 -3.11 -3.58 -1.13
N GLN A 114 -3.18 -4.85 -0.74
CA GLN A 114 -2.47 -5.40 0.41
C GLN A 114 -0.95 -5.35 0.21
N GLU A 115 -0.47 -5.68 -0.99
CA GLU A 115 0.95 -5.55 -1.36
C GLU A 115 1.40 -4.10 -1.28
N LYS A 116 0.62 -3.17 -1.86
CA LYS A 116 0.89 -1.73 -1.78
C LYS A 116 0.97 -1.25 -0.32
N ARG A 117 0.04 -1.67 0.54
CA ARG A 117 0.08 -1.32 1.97
C ARG A 117 1.31 -1.92 2.65
N GLY A 118 1.63 -3.18 2.38
CA GLY A 118 2.81 -3.84 2.92
C GLY A 118 4.11 -3.11 2.57
N ALA A 119 4.25 -2.71 1.31
CA ALA A 119 5.40 -1.92 0.85
C ALA A 119 5.48 -0.56 1.56
N LEU A 120 4.36 0.17 1.65
CA LEU A 120 4.31 1.47 2.33
C LEU A 120 4.63 1.37 3.83
N ARG A 121 4.18 0.30 4.49
CA ARG A 121 4.54 0.03 5.89
C ARG A 121 6.04 -0.20 6.05
N ALA A 122 6.63 -1.05 5.21
CA ALA A 122 8.07 -1.30 5.25
C ALA A 122 8.89 -0.02 5.02
N MET A 123 8.41 0.88 4.15
CA MET A 123 9.03 2.20 3.95
C MET A 123 8.89 3.11 5.16
N SER A 124 7.72 3.14 5.80
CA SER A 124 7.51 3.91 7.03
C SER A 124 8.47 3.45 8.12
N ASP A 125 8.58 2.13 8.33
CA ASP A 125 9.46 1.55 9.34
C ASP A 125 10.94 1.88 9.03
N ALA A 126 11.36 1.72 7.77
CA ALA A 126 12.72 2.05 7.34
C ALA A 126 13.06 3.55 7.46
N LEU A 127 12.10 4.45 7.24
CA LEU A 127 12.27 5.88 7.44
C LEU A 127 12.39 6.24 8.93
N GLU A 128 11.67 5.55 9.81
CA GLU A 128 11.77 5.80 11.24
C GLU A 128 13.12 5.31 11.79
N ASP A 129 13.57 4.11 11.40
CA ASP A 129 14.87 3.58 11.81
C ASP A 129 16.05 4.50 11.42
N ARG A 130 15.95 5.15 10.25
CA ARG A 130 17.03 5.99 9.71
C ARG A 130 17.02 7.41 10.24
N LYS A 131 15.90 7.88 10.76
CA LYS A 131 15.77 9.23 11.35
C LYS A 131 16.84 9.48 12.39
N ASP A 132 16.97 8.57 13.36
CA ASP A 132 17.89 8.74 14.48
C ASP A 132 19.35 8.67 14.01
N MET A 133 19.65 7.78 13.06
CA MET A 133 20.97 7.69 12.42
C MET A 133 21.33 8.99 11.68
N LEU A 134 20.40 9.56 10.90
CA LEU A 134 20.63 10.82 10.17
C LEU A 134 20.85 12.00 11.12
N ILE A 135 20.08 12.07 12.22
CA ILE A 135 20.25 13.08 13.26
C ILE A 135 21.64 12.96 13.91
N GLN A 136 22.08 11.74 14.22
CA GLN A 136 23.41 11.50 14.80
C GLN A 136 24.54 11.88 13.84
N ILE A 137 24.44 11.52 12.56
CA ILE A 137 25.41 11.91 11.52
C ILE A 137 25.48 13.43 11.40
N ALA A 138 24.33 14.12 11.41
CA ALA A 138 24.24 15.57 11.34
C ALA A 138 24.89 16.26 12.54
N ALA A 139 24.58 15.78 13.74
CA ALA A 139 25.18 16.30 14.97
C ALA A 139 26.71 16.13 14.98
N LYS A 140 27.20 14.98 14.49
CA LYS A 140 28.64 14.71 14.37
C LYS A 140 29.32 15.65 13.37
N GLN A 141 28.73 15.86 12.18
CA GLN A 141 29.28 16.78 11.17
C GLN A 141 29.34 18.23 11.66
N ARG A 142 28.31 18.71 12.37
CA ARG A 142 28.32 20.07 12.96
C ARG A 142 29.45 20.24 13.98
N LYS A 143 29.64 19.24 14.84
CA LYS A 143 30.75 19.21 15.80
C LYS A 143 32.13 19.20 15.13
N GLU A 144 32.29 18.45 14.03
CA GLU A 144 33.55 18.37 13.28
C GLU A 144 33.87 19.66 12.50
N ARG A 145 32.86 20.42 12.08
CA ARG A 145 33.04 21.70 11.39
C ARG A 145 33.34 22.88 12.32
N GLY A 146 33.25 22.70 13.63
CA GLY A 146 33.53 23.76 14.60
C GLY A 146 32.44 24.82 14.69
N ASP A 147 31.22 24.52 14.22
CA ASP A 147 30.04 25.37 14.42
C ASP A 147 29.54 25.21 15.87
N TYR A 148 30.21 25.88 16.82
CA TYR A 148 29.73 26.13 18.18
C TYR A 148 29.98 27.60 18.56
#